data_AF-A0A2S8J3R4-F1
#
_entry.id   AF-A0A2S8J3R4-F1
#
_cell.length_a   1.000
_cell.length_b   1.000
_cell.length_c   1.000
_cell.angle_alpha   90.00
_cell.angle_beta   90.00
_cell.angle_gamma   90.00
#
_symmetry.space_group_name_H-M   'P 1'
#
loop_
_entity.id
_entity.type
_entity.pdbx_description
1 polymer ?
#
loop_
_entity_poly.entity_id
_entity_poly.type
_entity_poly.pdbx_seq_one_letter_code
_entity_poly.pdbx_strand_id
1 'polypeptide(L)'
;MAREHTGEGRCRRCGFVYAGQVRLCPTSRRIAAELESRGNAPVTQPRTGQGLCVGKGSGWTVTSTKAAAWKRAMAACSVCPLLAQCETQLEHRLATGVKVREQIMAGRLFTVTGREVEAAGVDAFAVARGRTKKKQQQKPRARTREVAA
;
A
#
# COMPACT_ATOMS: atom_id res chain seq x y z
N MET A 1 -2.84 -21.09 -17.96
CA MET A 1 -1.93 -21.56 -19.02
C MET A 1 -1.33 -20.34 -19.70
N ALA A 2 -0.04 -19.98 -19.72
CA ALA A 2 1.15 -20.36 -18.99
C ALA A 2 1.88 -19.02 -18.70
N ARG A 3 2.11 -18.67 -17.44
CA ARG A 3 2.69 -17.36 -17.05
C ARG A 3 4.15 -17.46 -16.59
N GLU A 4 4.70 -18.65 -16.54
CA GLU A 4 6.08 -18.90 -16.14
C GLU A 4 6.91 -19.18 -17.40
N HIS A 5 7.75 -18.21 -17.74
CA HIS A 5 8.82 -18.40 -18.71
C HIS A 5 9.96 -19.12 -18.00
N THR A 6 10.22 -20.37 -18.38
CA THR A 6 11.30 -21.21 -17.86
C THR A 6 12.65 -20.77 -18.41
N GLY A 7 13.08 -19.53 -18.13
CA GLY A 7 14.47 -19.06 -18.21
C GLY A 7 15.18 -19.04 -19.57
N GLU A 8 14.71 -19.77 -20.57
CA GLU A 8 15.38 -19.99 -21.85
C GLU A 8 14.38 -19.71 -22.99
N GLY A 9 14.71 -18.76 -23.86
CA GLY A 9 13.93 -18.41 -25.05
C GLY A 9 13.74 -16.90 -25.27
N ARG A 10 12.94 -16.54 -26.29
CA ARG A 10 12.49 -15.16 -26.54
C ARG A 10 11.03 -14.97 -26.13
N CYS A 11 10.71 -13.81 -25.58
CA CYS A 11 9.32 -13.40 -25.39
C CYS A 11 8.65 -13.22 -26.75
N ARG A 12 7.59 -14.00 -27.02
CA ARG A 12 6.83 -13.94 -28.29
C ARG A 12 6.13 -12.61 -28.55
N ARG A 13 6.04 -11.73 -27.55
CA ARG A 13 5.34 -10.43 -27.65
C ARG A 13 6.27 -9.23 -27.75
N CYS A 14 7.42 -9.27 -27.06
CA CYS A 14 8.35 -8.14 -27.00
C CYS A 14 9.71 -8.46 -27.65
N GLY A 15 9.94 -9.69 -28.12
CA GLY A 15 11.21 -10.13 -28.71
C GLY A 15 12.38 -10.27 -27.72
N PHE A 16 12.17 -9.94 -26.44
CA PHE A 16 13.21 -9.96 -25.42
C PHE A 16 13.78 -11.36 -25.22
N VAL A 17 15.10 -11.47 -25.30
CA VAL A 17 15.84 -12.72 -25.04
C VAL A 17 16.04 -12.85 -23.53
N TYR A 18 15.47 -13.89 -22.94
CA TYR A 18 15.74 -14.22 -21.55
C TYR A 18 17.18 -14.74 -21.45
N ALA A 19 17.99 -14.13 -20.58
CA ALA A 19 19.38 -14.49 -20.37
C ALA A 19 19.76 -14.38 -18.88
N GLY A 20 20.50 -15.36 -18.39
CA GLY A 20 20.98 -15.40 -17.00
C GLY A 20 19.85 -15.37 -15.97
N GLN A 21 19.95 -14.47 -15.00
CA GLN A 21 18.96 -14.32 -13.91
C GLN A 21 17.70 -13.55 -14.33
N VAL A 22 17.65 -13.00 -15.56
CA VAL A 22 16.56 -12.13 -15.98
C VAL A 22 15.40 -12.94 -16.55
N ARG A 23 14.48 -13.35 -15.67
CA ARG A 23 13.32 -14.20 -16.01
C ARG A 23 12.06 -13.43 -16.45
N LEU A 24 12.11 -12.10 -16.53
CA LEU A 24 10.94 -11.25 -16.83
C LEU A 24 11.19 -10.26 -17.97
N CYS A 25 10.28 -10.25 -18.97
CA CYS A 25 10.35 -9.31 -20.10
C CYS A 25 10.23 -7.87 -19.58
N PRO A 26 10.97 -6.90 -20.15
CA PRO A 26 10.86 -5.49 -19.81
C PRO A 26 9.42 -4.95 -19.92
N THR A 27 8.67 -5.39 -20.93
CA THR A 27 7.27 -5.01 -21.13
C THR A 27 6.36 -5.55 -20.02
N SER A 28 6.54 -6.80 -19.59
CA SER A 28 5.76 -7.35 -18.48
C SER A 28 6.09 -6.65 -17.16
N ARG A 29 7.36 -6.25 -16.95
CA ARG A 29 7.76 -5.42 -15.80
C ARG A 29 7.11 -4.03 -15.82
N ARG A 30 7.03 -3.37 -16.98
CA ARG A 30 6.32 -2.08 -17.11
C ARG A 30 4.83 -2.22 -16.83
N ILE A 31 4.19 -3.26 -17.36
CA ILE A 31 2.77 -3.53 -17.11
C ILE A 31 2.54 -3.83 -15.62
N ALA A 32 3.39 -4.64 -15.00
CA ALA A 32 3.31 -4.90 -13.57
C ALA A 32 3.49 -3.62 -12.76
N ALA A 33 4.46 -2.77 -13.09
CA ALA A 33 4.66 -1.48 -12.43
C ALA A 33 3.45 -0.54 -12.58
N GLU A 34 2.83 -0.50 -13.77
CA GLU A 34 1.64 0.31 -14.04
C GLU A 34 0.38 -0.25 -13.35
N LEU A 35 0.25 -1.57 -13.28
CA LEU A 35 -0.83 -2.20 -12.52
C LEU A 35 -0.60 -2.02 -11.03
N GLU A 36 0.63 -2.11 -10.53
CA GLU A 36 0.97 -1.84 -9.13
C GLU A 36 0.71 -0.37 -8.76
N SER A 37 1.04 0.60 -9.62
CA SER A 37 0.77 2.03 -9.38
C SER A 37 -0.73 2.33 -9.29
N ARG A 38 -1.53 1.62 -10.08
CA ARG A 38 -3.01 1.66 -10.05
C ARG A 38 -3.62 0.80 -8.94
N GLY A 39 -2.81 0.03 -8.23
CA GLY A 39 -3.26 -0.90 -7.20
C GLY A 39 -4.08 -2.08 -7.76
N ASN A 40 -3.77 -2.55 -8.96
CA ASN A 40 -4.44 -3.66 -9.65
C ASN A 40 -3.57 -4.92 -9.78
N ALA A 41 -2.34 -4.92 -9.25
CA ALA A 41 -1.47 -6.11 -9.20
C ALA A 41 -0.91 -6.35 -7.78
N PRO A 42 -0.67 -7.62 -7.38
CA PRO A 42 0.08 -7.96 -6.18
C PRO A 42 1.51 -7.45 -6.28
N VAL A 43 2.08 -7.01 -5.15
CA VAL A 43 3.47 -6.56 -5.07
C VAL A 43 4.38 -7.78 -5.15
N THR A 44 5.07 -7.98 -6.28
CA THR A 44 5.72 -9.27 -6.57
C THR A 44 7.25 -9.24 -6.57
N GLN A 45 7.90 -8.09 -6.44
CA GLN A 45 9.37 -8.02 -6.53
C GLN A 45 10.02 -7.31 -5.34
N PRO A 46 10.50 -8.07 -4.35
CA PRO A 46 11.47 -7.54 -3.39
C PRO A 46 12.78 -7.25 -4.13
N ARG A 47 13.33 -6.05 -3.97
CA ARG A 47 14.75 -5.81 -4.22
C ARG A 47 15.51 -6.31 -2.99
N THR A 48 16.66 -6.95 -3.17
CA THR A 48 17.48 -7.44 -2.06
C THR A 48 17.72 -6.32 -1.04
N GLY A 49 17.35 -6.55 0.22
CA GLY A 49 17.49 -5.57 1.31
C GLY A 49 16.43 -4.46 1.35
N GLN A 50 15.40 -4.46 0.48
CA GLN A 50 14.31 -3.48 0.52
C GLN A 50 12.97 -4.16 0.77
N GLY A 51 12.22 -3.62 1.73
CA GLY A 51 10.85 -4.07 2.01
C GLY A 51 9.93 -3.80 0.82
N LEU A 52 8.90 -4.62 0.65
CA LEU A 52 7.89 -4.48 -0.42
C LEU A 52 7.12 -3.13 -0.35
N CYS A 53 7.22 -2.43 0.78
CA CYS A 53 6.65 -1.11 1.04
C CYS A 53 7.54 0.08 0.61
N VAL A 54 8.83 -0.12 0.36
CA VAL A 54 9.79 0.96 0.05
C VAL A 54 9.41 1.68 -1.25
N GLY A 55 9.30 3.01 -1.21
CA GLY A 55 8.93 3.85 -2.35
C GLY A 55 7.44 3.88 -2.71
N LYS A 56 6.58 3.17 -1.95
CA LYS A 56 5.15 3.02 -2.26
C LYS A 56 4.28 3.86 -1.32
N GLY A 57 4.50 5.18 -1.28
CA GLY A 57 3.91 6.08 -0.29
C GLY A 57 2.37 6.09 -0.23
N SER A 58 1.64 5.92 -1.35
CA SER A 58 0.18 6.09 -1.37
C SER A 58 -0.62 4.84 -0.97
N GLY A 59 -0.09 3.64 -1.25
CA GLY A 59 -0.74 2.37 -0.86
C GLY A 59 -0.55 2.02 0.62
N TRP A 60 0.47 2.60 1.23
CA TRP A 60 0.92 2.33 2.60
C TRP A 60 0.57 3.46 3.58
N THR A 61 0.06 4.58 3.08
CA THR A 61 -0.51 5.66 3.87
C THR A 61 -2.04 5.60 3.89
N VAL A 62 -2.63 5.89 5.05
CA VAL A 62 -4.07 5.83 5.31
C VAL A 62 -4.73 7.15 4.88
N THR A 63 -4.36 7.66 3.71
CA THR A 63 -4.89 8.91 3.13
C THR A 63 -6.18 8.67 2.34
N SER A 64 -6.35 7.46 1.80
CA SER A 64 -7.54 7.02 1.07
C SER A 64 -8.69 6.59 2.00
N THR A 65 -9.83 6.20 1.43
CA THR A 65 -10.95 5.58 2.16
C THR A 65 -11.26 4.20 1.59
N LYS A 66 -10.30 3.58 0.90
CA LYS A 66 -10.50 2.34 0.14
C LYS A 66 -10.00 1.15 0.95
N ALA A 67 -10.90 0.46 1.66
CA ALA A 67 -10.56 -0.74 2.45
C ALA A 67 -9.78 -1.79 1.64
N ALA A 68 -10.18 -2.01 0.38
CA ALA A 68 -9.50 -2.96 -0.51
C ALA A 68 -8.02 -2.62 -0.76
N ALA A 69 -7.65 -1.34 -0.81
CA ALA A 69 -6.26 -0.93 -0.96
C ALA A 69 -5.45 -1.24 0.30
N TRP A 70 -6.02 -0.97 1.48
CA TRP A 70 -5.38 -1.26 2.76
C TRP A 70 -5.21 -2.76 3.00
N LYS A 71 -6.25 -3.56 2.75
CA LYS A 71 -6.18 -5.03 2.84
C LYS A 71 -5.10 -5.60 1.92
N ARG A 72 -4.96 -5.05 0.71
CA ARG A 72 -3.88 -5.44 -0.21
C ARG A 72 -2.50 -5.09 0.31
N ALA A 73 -2.31 -3.93 0.93
CA ALA A 73 -1.05 -3.56 1.56
C ALA A 73 -0.73 -4.44 2.78
N MET A 74 -1.73 -4.76 3.61
CA MET A 74 -1.58 -5.67 4.75
C MET A 74 -1.17 -7.08 4.27
N ALA A 75 -1.84 -7.62 3.25
CA ALA A 75 -1.48 -8.90 2.64
C ALA A 75 -0.11 -8.88 1.94
N ALA A 76 0.31 -7.74 1.39
CA ALA A 76 1.67 -7.60 0.87
C ALA A 76 2.72 -7.65 2.00
N CYS A 77 2.37 -7.20 3.21
CA CYS A 77 3.24 -7.32 4.37
C CYS A 77 3.44 -8.77 4.81
N SER A 78 2.40 -9.62 4.79
CA SER A 78 2.50 -11.02 5.22
C SER A 78 3.44 -11.87 4.35
N VAL A 79 3.72 -11.43 3.12
CA VAL A 79 4.67 -12.09 2.19
C VAL A 79 6.00 -11.35 2.07
N CYS A 80 6.23 -10.31 2.89
CA CYS A 80 7.46 -9.53 2.86
C CYS A 80 8.59 -10.28 3.58
N PRO A 81 9.77 -10.47 2.96
CA PRO A 81 10.89 -11.16 3.61
C PRO A 81 11.45 -10.40 4.83
N LEU A 82 11.15 -9.10 4.95
CA LEU A 82 11.54 -8.27 6.09
C LEU A 82 10.46 -8.18 7.19
N LEU A 83 9.39 -8.98 7.11
CA LEU A 83 8.25 -8.88 8.04
C LEU A 83 8.70 -8.98 9.50
N ALA A 84 9.46 -10.03 9.86
CA ALA A 84 9.93 -10.24 11.23
C ALA A 84 10.77 -9.06 11.77
N GLN A 85 11.61 -8.46 10.91
CA GLN A 85 12.38 -7.28 11.31
C GLN A 85 11.47 -6.06 11.53
N CYS A 86 10.49 -5.86 10.64
CA CYS A 86 9.52 -4.78 10.77
C CYS A 86 8.64 -4.94 12.03
N GLU A 87 8.28 -6.17 12.41
CA GLU A 87 7.53 -6.46 13.64
C GLU A 87 8.36 -6.08 14.87
N THR A 88 9.60 -6.55 14.97
CA THR A 88 10.50 -6.20 16.10
C THR A 88 10.70 -4.69 16.22
N GLN A 89 10.91 -4.00 15.10
CA GLN A 89 11.05 -2.54 15.09
C GLN A 89 9.76 -1.84 15.50
N LEU A 90 8.60 -2.34 15.06
CA LEU A 90 7.30 -1.79 15.43
C LEU A 90 7.06 -1.94 16.94
N GLU A 91 7.25 -3.13 17.49
CA GLU A 91 7.06 -3.40 18.91
C GLU A 91 7.98 -2.53 19.77
N HIS A 92 9.25 -2.39 19.41
CA HIS A 92 10.16 -1.49 20.11
C HIS A 92 9.67 -0.02 20.09
N ARG A 93 9.16 0.45 18.95
CA ARG A 93 8.59 1.81 18.83
C ARG A 93 7.35 1.98 19.71
N LEU A 94 6.45 1.00 19.71
CA LEU A 94 5.24 1.04 20.53
C LEU A 94 5.58 1.01 22.02
N ALA A 95 6.53 0.16 22.45
CA ALA A 95 7.00 0.07 23.83
C ALA A 95 7.67 1.37 24.32
N THR A 96 8.36 2.08 23.42
CA THR A 96 8.97 3.40 23.71
C THR A 96 7.98 4.57 23.62
N GLY A 97 6.69 4.30 23.37
CA GLY A 97 5.64 5.32 23.25
C GLY A 97 5.61 6.07 21.91
N VAL A 98 6.45 5.67 20.95
CA VAL A 98 6.48 6.26 19.60
C VAL A 98 5.28 5.75 18.81
N LYS A 99 4.29 6.63 18.63
CA LYS A 99 3.07 6.30 17.89
C LYS A 99 3.31 6.27 16.38
N VAL A 100 2.87 5.17 15.78
CA VAL A 100 2.73 5.03 14.34
C VAL A 100 1.37 5.62 13.92
N ARG A 101 1.34 6.61 13.02
CA ARG A 101 0.11 7.31 12.62
C ARG A 101 -0.13 7.20 11.13
N GLU A 102 -1.40 7.00 10.76
CA GLU A 102 -1.87 7.03 9.36
C GLU A 102 -1.06 6.17 8.38
N GLN A 103 -0.55 5.03 8.83
CA GLN A 103 0.24 4.14 8.00
C GLN A 103 -0.04 2.67 8.29
N ILE A 104 0.32 1.83 7.33
CA ILE A 104 0.34 0.38 7.50
C ILE A 104 1.79 -0.02 7.76
N MET A 105 2.05 -0.71 8.86
CA MET A 105 3.39 -1.16 9.24
C MET A 105 3.30 -2.58 9.78
N ALA A 106 4.17 -3.47 9.30
CA ALA A 106 4.18 -4.89 9.67
C ALA A 106 2.79 -5.56 9.56
N GLY A 107 2.06 -5.27 8.48
CA GLY A 107 0.72 -5.82 8.26
C GLY A 107 -0.39 -5.21 9.11
N ARG A 108 -0.09 -4.26 10.00
CA ARG A 108 -1.03 -3.62 10.93
C ARG A 108 -1.41 -2.23 10.46
N LEU A 109 -2.69 -1.89 10.52
CA LEU A 109 -3.24 -0.61 10.08
C LEU A 109 -3.34 0.35 11.27
N PHE A 110 -2.77 1.55 11.16
CA PHE A 110 -2.84 2.55 12.22
C PHE A 110 -3.69 3.77 11.83
N THR A 111 -4.54 4.19 12.77
CA THR A 111 -5.37 5.38 12.67
C THR A 111 -4.55 6.69 12.81
N VAL A 112 -5.23 7.82 12.63
CA VAL A 112 -4.63 9.16 12.84
C VAL A 112 -4.17 9.41 14.28
N THR A 113 -4.83 8.79 15.26
CA THR A 113 -4.46 8.89 16.68
C THR A 113 -3.38 7.89 17.08
N GLY A 114 -2.97 7.03 16.15
CA GLY A 114 -2.01 5.96 16.35
C GLY A 114 -2.57 4.73 17.07
N ARG A 115 -3.91 4.59 17.13
CA ARG A 115 -4.54 3.32 17.48
C ARG A 115 -4.47 2.36 16.32
N GLU A 116 -4.25 1.09 16.60
CA GLU A 116 -4.36 0.03 15.62
C GLU A 116 -5.82 -0.25 15.26
N VAL A 117 -6.04 -0.66 14.01
CA VAL A 117 -7.29 -1.20 13.49
C VAL A 117 -7.04 -2.67 13.16
N GLU A 118 -7.76 -3.56 13.83
CA GLU A 118 -7.71 -4.99 13.54
C GLU A 118 -8.17 -5.31 12.12
N ALA A 119 -7.65 -6.39 11.53
CA ALA A 119 -7.95 -6.79 10.16
C ALA A 119 -9.46 -6.94 9.88
N ALA A 120 -10.22 -7.47 10.84
CA ALA A 120 -11.67 -7.59 10.74
C ALA A 120 -12.41 -6.24 10.73
N GLY A 121 -11.83 -5.22 11.39
CA GLY A 121 -12.42 -3.88 11.50
C GLY A 121 -12.10 -2.93 10.34
N VAL A 122 -11.28 -3.35 9.37
CA VAL A 122 -10.78 -2.47 8.30
C VAL A 122 -11.90 -1.90 7.42
N ASP A 123 -12.93 -2.69 7.09
CA ASP A 123 -14.05 -2.21 6.27
C ASP A 123 -14.90 -1.19 7.03
N ALA A 124 -15.22 -1.47 8.28
CA ALA A 124 -15.98 -0.56 9.14
C ALA A 124 -15.23 0.77 9.32
N PHE A 125 -13.91 0.71 9.50
CA PHE A 125 -13.07 1.90 9.60
C PHE A 125 -13.07 2.72 8.30
N ALA A 126 -13.00 2.07 7.13
CA ALA A 126 -13.07 2.76 5.85
C ALA A 126 -14.40 3.49 5.64
N VAL A 127 -15.52 2.84 5.99
CA VAL A 127 -16.87 3.43 5.93
C VAL A 127 -16.98 4.62 6.87
N ALA A 128 -16.54 4.49 8.12
CA ALA A 128 -16.57 5.57 9.11
C ALA A 128 -15.77 6.79 8.63
N ARG A 129 -14.55 6.57 8.10
CA ARG A 129 -13.69 7.64 7.57
C ARG A 129 -14.31 8.33 6.35
N GLY A 130 -14.98 7.58 5.48
CA GLY A 130 -15.72 8.12 4.33
C GLY A 130 -16.89 9.03 4.75
N ARG A 131 -17.65 8.62 5.77
CA ARG A 131 -18.75 9.43 6.34
C ARG A 131 -18.24 10.75 6.91
N THR A 132 -17.11 10.73 7.62
CA THR A 132 -16.49 11.94 8.20
C THR A 132 -16.07 12.96 7.14
N LYS A 133 -15.47 12.51 6.02
CA LYS A 133 -15.12 13.39 4.89
C LYS A 133 -16.36 14.04 4.26
N LYS A 134 -17.44 13.27 4.08
CA LYS A 134 -18.71 13.80 3.55
C LYS A 134 -19.31 14.87 4.48
N LYS A 135 -19.29 14.64 5.79
CA LYS A 135 -19.75 15.61 6.80
C LYS A 135 -18.89 16.89 6.81
N GLN A 136 -17.59 16.78 6.61
CA GLN A 136 -16.70 17.95 6.47
C GLN A 136 -16.98 18.75 5.19
N GLN A 137 -17.23 18.10 4.06
CA GLN A 137 -17.59 18.78 2.81
C GLN A 137 -18.98 19.44 2.84
N GLN A 138 -19.91 18.88 3.62
CA GLN A 138 -21.27 19.41 3.76
C GLN A 138 -21.39 20.57 4.77
N LYS A 139 -20.37 20.85 5.56
CA LYS A 139 -20.37 22.04 6.43
C LYS A 139 -20.26 23.27 5.50
N PRO A 140 -21.30 24.11 5.36
CA PRO A 140 -21.20 25.28 4.51
C PRO A 140 -20.09 26.15 5.09
N ARG A 141 -19.14 26.61 4.25
CA ARG A 141 -18.32 27.77 4.60
C ARG A 141 -19.30 28.88 4.93
N ALA A 142 -19.42 29.24 6.20
CA ALA A 142 -20.16 30.41 6.61
C ALA A 142 -19.58 31.57 5.80
N ARG A 143 -20.37 32.08 4.84
CA ARG A 143 -20.05 33.31 4.13
C ARG A 143 -20.03 34.38 5.20
N THR A 144 -18.85 34.81 5.60
CA THR A 144 -18.66 36.04 6.36
C THR A 144 -19.28 37.15 5.51
N ARG A 145 -20.48 37.61 5.89
CA ARG A 145 -21.05 38.84 5.37
C ARG A 145 -20.25 39.96 6.02
N GLU A 146 -19.30 40.53 5.28
CA GLU A 146 -18.70 41.80 5.60
C GLU A 146 -19.81 42.87 5.54
N VAL A 147 -20.06 43.51 6.67
CA VAL A 147 -20.95 44.67 6.81
C VAL A 147 -20.09 45.88 6.52
N ALA A 148 -20.30 46.52 5.37
CA ALA A 148 -19.73 47.85 5.10
C ALA A 148 -20.69 48.90 5.65
N ALA A 149 -20.17 49.69 6.59
CA ALA A 149 -20.76 50.92 7.09
C ALA A 149 -20.49 52.09 6.13
#